data_AF-A0A0F8XDR7-F1
#
_entry.id   AF-A0A0F8XDR7-F1
#
_cell.length_a   1.000
_cell.length_b   1.000
_cell.length_c   1.000
_cell.angle_alpha   90.00
_cell.angle_beta   90.00
_cell.angle_gamma   90.00
#
_symmetry.space_group_name_H-M   'P 1'
#
loop_
_entity.id
_entity.type
_entity.pdbx_description
1 polymer ?
#
loop_
_entity_poly.entity_id
_entity_poly.type
_entity_poly.pdbx_seq_one_letter_code
_entity_poly.pdbx_strand_id
1 'polypeptide(L)'
;VAGPALILKDGSYQTGSAGFRVSPYSGFIYFSLLFKILPLPFAKGLYIDQKRYHNCDGPVMVGWLSGACFLVRSSVIREVGGWDESFFMYAEDVELSDRITDAGWKIAYLPQVRVLHHHGASSTHMEIPNTKWLITLFQFIRSKRGNTEYLIFRSFAVAGAVIRLCVYFSLYIFTFDKKWRKKTRELQFYFKAALTGKEPS
;
A
#
# COMPACT_ATOMS: atom_id res chain seq x y z
N VAL A 1 0.13 0.35 -19.20
CA VAL A 1 -0.62 -0.65 -18.38
C VAL A 1 -1.90 -0.01 -17.90
N ALA A 2 -3.00 -0.76 -17.82
CA ALA A 2 -4.25 -0.25 -17.28
C ALA A 2 -4.89 -1.25 -16.31
N GLY A 3 -5.46 -0.78 -15.21
CA GLY A 3 -6.12 -1.63 -14.21
C GLY A 3 -7.42 -1.02 -13.69
N PRO A 4 -8.40 -1.85 -13.29
CA PRO A 4 -9.71 -1.40 -12.84
C PRO A 4 -9.71 -1.01 -11.36
N ALA A 5 -10.82 -0.44 -10.90
CA ALA A 5 -11.18 -0.44 -9.48
C ALA A 5 -11.53 -1.87 -9.02
N LEU A 6 -10.86 -2.36 -7.97
CA LEU A 6 -11.24 -3.63 -7.35
C LEU A 6 -12.30 -3.38 -6.28
N ILE A 7 -13.38 -4.16 -6.34
CA ILE A 7 -14.53 -4.06 -5.45
C ILE A 7 -14.63 -5.34 -4.62
N LEU A 8 -14.95 -5.22 -3.34
CA LEU A 8 -15.19 -6.35 -2.43
C LEU A 8 -16.63 -6.87 -2.56
N LYS A 9 -16.94 -8.02 -1.93
CA LYS A 9 -18.29 -8.61 -1.97
C LYS A 9 -19.39 -7.68 -1.46
N ASP A 10 -19.07 -6.78 -0.54
CA ASP A 10 -19.99 -5.80 0.03
C ASP A 10 -20.17 -4.53 -0.82
N GLY A 11 -19.56 -4.48 -2.01
CA GLY A 11 -19.61 -3.33 -2.92
C GLY A 11 -18.62 -2.22 -2.56
N SER A 12 -17.85 -2.35 -1.47
CA SER A 12 -16.84 -1.37 -1.08
C SER A 12 -15.57 -1.49 -1.91
N TYR A 13 -14.85 -0.39 -2.05
CA TYR A 13 -13.57 -0.33 -2.76
C TYR A 13 -12.46 -1.04 -1.98
N GLN A 14 -11.73 -1.94 -2.64
CA GLN A 14 -10.60 -2.63 -2.03
C GLN A 14 -9.39 -1.69 -1.93
N THR A 15 -8.92 -1.45 -0.71
CA THR A 15 -7.63 -0.78 -0.49
C THR A 15 -6.50 -1.57 -1.15
N GLY A 16 -5.63 -0.90 -1.91
CA GLY A 16 -4.57 -1.56 -2.65
C GLY A 16 -4.92 -1.97 -4.07
N SER A 17 -6.02 -1.46 -4.64
CA SER A 17 -6.29 -1.60 -6.09
C SER A 17 -5.22 -0.93 -6.96
N ALA A 18 -4.68 0.18 -6.47
CA ALA A 18 -3.62 0.96 -7.10
C ALA A 18 -2.96 1.89 -6.08
N GLY A 19 -1.86 2.51 -6.48
CA GLY A 19 -1.21 3.53 -5.66
C GLY A 19 -0.13 4.30 -6.39
N PHE A 20 0.50 5.25 -5.69
CA PHE A 20 1.52 6.09 -6.28
C PHE A 20 2.92 5.52 -6.03
N ARG A 21 3.91 6.05 -6.77
CA ARG A 21 5.28 5.54 -6.76
C ARG A 21 5.84 5.50 -5.33
N VAL A 22 6.32 4.33 -4.96
CA VAL A 22 6.88 4.07 -3.64
C VAL A 22 8.18 4.85 -3.50
N SER A 23 8.24 5.64 -2.44
CA SER A 23 9.30 6.61 -2.14
C SER A 23 9.20 7.05 -0.67
N PRO A 24 10.28 7.62 -0.09
CA PRO A 24 10.22 8.26 1.22
C PRO A 24 9.05 9.25 1.37
N TYR A 25 8.73 10.02 0.33
CA TYR A 25 7.60 10.96 0.33
C TYR A 25 6.25 10.24 0.46
N SER A 26 5.98 9.25 -0.40
CA SER A 26 4.73 8.47 -0.34
C SER A 26 4.57 7.74 1.01
N GLY A 27 5.68 7.28 1.59
CA GLY A 27 5.75 6.68 2.92
C GLY A 27 5.42 7.69 4.01
N PHE A 28 6.04 8.87 3.98
CA PHE A 28 5.74 9.96 4.91
C PHE A 28 4.25 10.30 4.92
N ILE A 29 3.66 10.52 3.74
CA ILE A 29 2.22 10.83 3.61
C ILE A 29 1.36 9.71 4.19
N TYR A 30 1.69 8.45 3.91
CA TYR A 30 0.93 7.30 4.40
C TYR A 30 1.04 7.12 5.93
N PHE A 31 2.25 7.15 6.49
CA PHE A 31 2.49 6.86 7.90
C PHE A 31 2.11 8.02 8.83
N SER A 32 2.15 9.26 8.34
CA SER A 32 1.66 10.45 9.06
C SER A 32 0.13 10.57 9.09
N LEU A 33 -0.59 9.80 8.26
CA LEU A 33 -2.03 9.93 8.01
C LEU A 33 -2.44 11.30 7.44
N LEU A 34 -1.50 12.10 6.91
CA LEU A 34 -1.81 13.41 6.34
C LEU A 34 -2.90 13.32 5.25
N PHE A 35 -2.89 12.25 4.45
CA PHE A 35 -3.92 12.02 3.43
C PHE A 35 -5.36 11.92 3.99
N LYS A 36 -5.54 11.60 5.28
CA LYS A 36 -6.85 11.54 5.94
C LYS A 36 -7.29 12.87 6.54
N ILE A 37 -6.34 13.67 7.00
CA ILE A 37 -6.61 14.91 7.74
C ILE A 37 -6.68 16.10 6.78
N LEU A 38 -5.81 16.12 5.77
CA LEU A 38 -5.69 17.18 4.78
C LEU A 38 -5.68 16.53 3.39
N PRO A 39 -6.82 16.46 2.67
CA PRO A 39 -6.93 15.87 1.35
C PRO A 39 -6.30 16.78 0.28
N LEU A 40 -5.00 17.07 0.45
CA LEU A 40 -4.25 17.98 -0.41
C LEU A 40 -4.05 17.33 -1.79
N PRO A 41 -4.19 18.08 -2.90
CA PRO A 41 -4.02 17.53 -4.25
C PRO A 41 -2.65 16.95 -4.55
N PHE A 42 -1.62 17.37 -3.80
CA PHE A 42 -0.27 16.88 -3.92
C PHE A 42 0.09 15.76 -2.93
N ALA A 43 -0.75 15.46 -1.94
CA ALA A 43 -0.51 14.42 -0.94
C ALA A 43 -0.82 13.01 -1.47
N LYS A 44 -0.08 12.61 -2.52
CA LYS A 44 -0.13 11.29 -3.11
C LYS A 44 0.60 10.29 -2.21
N GLY A 45 -0.15 9.52 -1.42
CA GLY A 45 0.38 8.49 -0.52
C GLY A 45 0.74 7.18 -1.23
N LEU A 46 0.97 6.12 -0.45
CA LEU A 46 1.23 4.78 -1.00
C LEU A 46 0.06 4.22 -1.82
N TYR A 47 -1.17 4.53 -1.43
CA TYR A 47 -2.39 4.02 -2.04
C TYR A 47 -3.19 5.15 -2.67
N ILE A 48 -3.92 4.84 -3.75
CA ILE A 48 -4.89 5.78 -4.29
C ILE A 48 -6.09 5.90 -3.34
N ASP A 49 -6.55 7.12 -3.11
CA ASP A 49 -7.82 7.35 -2.41
C ASP A 49 -8.98 7.20 -3.39
N GLN A 50 -9.61 6.03 -3.40
CA GLN A 50 -10.69 5.74 -4.34
C GLN A 50 -11.91 6.64 -4.14
N LYS A 51 -12.15 7.15 -2.92
CA LYS A 51 -13.22 8.14 -2.68
C LYS A 51 -12.94 9.49 -3.32
N ARG A 52 -11.70 9.78 -3.65
CA ARG A 52 -11.32 10.99 -4.37
C ARG A 52 -11.41 10.82 -5.88
N TYR A 53 -11.14 9.62 -6.38
CA TYR A 53 -10.96 9.36 -7.80
C TYR A 53 -12.11 8.57 -8.46
N HIS A 54 -13.14 8.14 -7.71
CA HIS A 54 -14.24 7.33 -8.26
C HIS A 54 -15.10 8.04 -9.31
N ASN A 55 -15.16 9.38 -9.27
CA ASN A 55 -15.95 10.19 -10.20
C ASN A 55 -15.09 10.85 -11.29
N CYS A 56 -13.85 10.40 -11.50
CA CYS A 56 -13.05 10.91 -12.60
C CYS A 56 -13.56 10.36 -13.93
N ASP A 57 -13.79 11.23 -14.91
CA ASP A 57 -14.27 10.87 -16.25
C ASP A 57 -13.22 10.14 -17.10
N GLY A 58 -11.97 10.09 -16.63
CA GLY A 58 -10.84 9.54 -17.37
C GLY A 58 -9.84 8.77 -16.51
N PRO A 59 -8.83 8.16 -17.17
CA PRO A 59 -7.79 7.41 -16.48
C PRO A 59 -7.02 8.28 -15.49
N VAL A 60 -6.72 7.71 -14.32
CA VAL A 60 -5.87 8.33 -13.31
C VAL A 60 -4.47 7.75 -13.41
N MET A 61 -3.48 8.61 -13.61
CA MET A 61 -2.07 8.19 -13.65
C MET A 61 -1.58 7.82 -12.24
N VAL A 62 -1.12 6.58 -12.12
CA VAL A 62 -0.67 5.97 -10.86
C VAL A 62 0.74 5.40 -11.01
N GLY A 63 1.38 5.03 -9.89
CA GLY A 63 2.71 4.42 -9.87
C GLY A 63 2.67 2.89 -9.88
N TRP A 64 1.56 2.28 -9.45
CA TRP A 64 1.38 0.83 -9.47
C TRP A 64 -0.09 0.44 -9.46
N LEU A 65 -0.38 -0.78 -9.93
CA LEU A 65 -1.71 -1.42 -9.94
C LEU A 65 -1.62 -2.76 -9.21
N SER A 66 -2.72 -3.19 -8.61
CA SER A 66 -2.78 -4.50 -7.96
C SER A 66 -2.58 -5.64 -8.96
N GLY A 67 -1.72 -6.60 -8.61
CA GLY A 67 -1.55 -7.85 -9.35
C GLY A 67 -2.82 -8.69 -9.52
N ALA A 68 -3.89 -8.40 -8.76
CA ALA A 68 -5.16 -9.12 -8.86
C ALA A 68 -5.87 -8.93 -10.21
N CYS A 69 -5.73 -7.77 -10.85
CA CYS A 69 -6.29 -7.54 -12.19
C CYS A 69 -5.66 -6.31 -12.86
N PHE A 70 -4.97 -6.51 -13.98
CA PHE A 70 -4.60 -5.43 -14.90
C PHE A 70 -4.35 -5.99 -16.31
N LEU A 71 -4.31 -5.08 -17.28
CA LEU A 71 -3.90 -5.36 -18.66
C LEU A 71 -2.59 -4.67 -18.98
N VAL A 72 -1.67 -5.44 -19.57
CA VAL A 72 -0.36 -4.97 -20.03
C VAL A 72 -0.16 -5.40 -21.48
N ARG A 73 0.44 -4.51 -22.28
CA ARG A 73 0.81 -4.85 -23.66
C ARG A 73 1.92 -5.90 -23.62
N SER A 74 1.82 -6.94 -24.46
CA SER A 74 2.86 -7.98 -24.52
C SER A 74 4.24 -7.42 -24.84
N SER A 75 4.33 -6.34 -25.63
CA SER A 75 5.58 -5.66 -25.94
C SER A 75 6.25 -5.07 -24.70
N VAL A 76 5.47 -4.54 -23.75
CA VAL A 76 5.98 -3.98 -22.49
C VAL A 76 6.59 -5.09 -21.64
N ILE A 77 5.93 -6.24 -21.51
CA ILE A 77 6.48 -7.39 -20.77
C ILE A 77 7.75 -7.92 -21.42
N ARG A 78 7.82 -7.98 -22.76
CA ARG A 78 9.05 -8.38 -23.46
C ARG A 78 10.22 -7.41 -23.23
N GLU A 79 9.92 -6.13 -23.08
CA GLU A 79 10.93 -5.09 -22.85
C GLU A 79 11.44 -5.09 -21.41
N VAL A 80 10.55 -5.10 -20.42
CA VAL A 80 10.93 -4.95 -19.01
C VAL A 80 11.19 -6.27 -18.30
N GLY A 81 10.73 -7.39 -18.86
CA GLY A 81 10.71 -8.71 -18.22
C GLY A 81 9.41 -9.01 -17.46
N GLY A 82 9.20 -10.28 -17.12
CA GLY A 82 8.06 -10.74 -16.33
C GLY A 82 8.16 -10.40 -14.84
N TRP A 83 7.61 -11.25 -13.98
CA TRP A 83 7.69 -11.09 -12.52
C TRP A 83 9.10 -11.37 -11.99
N ASP A 84 9.54 -10.61 -11.00
CA ASP A 84 10.76 -10.90 -10.23
C ASP A 84 10.41 -11.86 -9.10
N GLU A 85 10.86 -13.12 -9.22
CA GLU A 85 10.56 -14.21 -8.28
C GLU A 85 11.12 -13.97 -6.87
N SER A 86 11.99 -12.98 -6.70
CA SER A 86 12.47 -12.53 -5.38
C SER A 86 11.36 -11.91 -4.53
N PHE A 87 10.23 -11.52 -5.15
CA PHE A 87 9.06 -10.96 -4.48
C PHE A 87 7.89 -11.93 -4.54
N PHE A 88 7.50 -12.47 -3.39
CA PHE A 88 6.33 -13.33 -3.26
C PHE A 88 5.28 -12.73 -2.29
N MET A 89 4.23 -12.16 -2.90
CA MET A 89 3.09 -11.42 -2.31
C MET A 89 3.41 -10.00 -1.79
N TYR A 90 2.52 -9.06 -2.15
CA TYR A 90 2.40 -7.63 -1.77
C TYR A 90 3.36 -6.62 -2.41
N ALA A 91 4.44 -7.05 -3.07
CA ALA A 91 5.43 -6.13 -3.65
C ALA A 91 5.84 -6.50 -5.07
N GLU A 92 5.44 -7.67 -5.57
CA GLU A 92 5.65 -8.12 -6.94
C GLU A 92 5.01 -7.19 -7.97
N ASP A 93 3.81 -6.68 -7.66
CA ASP A 93 3.05 -5.78 -8.52
C ASP A 93 3.58 -4.35 -8.48
N VAL A 94 4.02 -3.90 -7.31
CA VAL A 94 4.78 -2.66 -7.13
C VAL A 94 6.09 -2.71 -7.91
N GLU A 95 6.86 -3.80 -7.80
CA GLU A 95 8.16 -3.95 -8.47
C GLU A 95 8.02 -3.98 -9.99
N LEU A 96 7.09 -4.77 -10.52
CA LEU A 96 6.83 -4.80 -11.96
C LEU A 96 6.37 -3.43 -12.46
N SER A 97 5.49 -2.76 -11.73
CA SER A 97 5.01 -1.42 -12.06
C SER A 97 6.13 -0.38 -12.07
N ASP A 98 7.09 -0.53 -11.16
CA ASP A 98 8.25 0.34 -11.04
C ASP A 98 9.17 0.22 -12.27
N ARG A 99 9.50 -1.02 -12.69
CA ARG A 99 10.25 -1.27 -13.94
C ARG A 99 9.53 -0.75 -15.18
N ILE A 100 8.21 -0.95 -15.26
CA ILE A 100 7.38 -0.43 -16.36
C ILE A 100 7.48 1.10 -16.43
N THR A 101 7.40 1.76 -15.28
CA THR A 101 7.51 3.22 -15.21
C THR A 101 8.92 3.70 -15.56
N ASP A 102 9.96 2.99 -15.11
CA ASP A 102 11.36 3.32 -15.39
C ASP A 102 11.73 3.12 -16.86
N ALA A 103 11.05 2.22 -17.57
CA ALA A 103 11.10 2.10 -19.03
C ALA A 103 10.28 3.17 -19.78
N GLY A 104 9.73 4.18 -19.08
CA GLY A 104 8.99 5.29 -19.68
C GLY A 104 7.53 5.00 -20.00
N TRP A 105 7.03 3.81 -19.65
CA TRP A 105 5.62 3.46 -19.85
C TRP A 105 4.72 4.02 -18.76
N LYS A 106 3.47 4.28 -19.14
CA LYS A 106 2.44 4.83 -18.27
C LYS A 106 1.59 3.73 -17.62
N ILE A 107 1.26 3.92 -16.35
CA ILE A 107 0.33 3.08 -15.59
C ILE A 107 -0.93 3.88 -15.27
N ALA A 108 -2.07 3.35 -15.74
CA ALA A 108 -3.36 4.01 -15.67
C ALA A 108 -4.34 3.22 -14.81
N TYR A 109 -4.90 3.87 -13.79
CA TYR A 109 -6.02 3.36 -13.02
C TYR A 109 -7.33 3.83 -13.65
N LEU A 110 -8.28 2.91 -13.86
CA LEU A 110 -9.56 3.15 -14.51
C LEU A 110 -10.69 3.06 -13.46
N PRO A 111 -11.07 4.16 -12.79
CA PRO A 111 -12.10 4.14 -11.74
C PRO A 111 -13.49 3.70 -12.24
N GLN A 112 -13.76 3.88 -13.53
CA GLN A 112 -15.02 3.53 -14.18
C GLN A 112 -15.17 2.03 -14.46
N VAL A 113 -14.07 1.27 -14.50
CA VAL A 113 -14.09 -0.18 -14.69
C VAL A 113 -14.01 -0.84 -13.32
N ARG A 114 -14.93 -1.74 -13.01
CA ARG A 114 -15.02 -2.40 -11.70
C ARG A 114 -14.88 -3.90 -11.85
N VAL A 115 -14.00 -4.50 -11.05
CA VAL A 115 -13.80 -5.96 -10.98
C VAL A 115 -14.03 -6.42 -9.55
N LEU A 116 -14.93 -7.39 -9.37
CA LEU A 116 -15.17 -8.03 -8.08
C LEU A 116 -13.97 -8.90 -7.72
N HIS A 117 -13.33 -8.63 -6.59
CA HIS A 117 -12.24 -9.41 -6.05
C HIS A 117 -12.63 -10.01 -4.70
N HIS A 118 -12.59 -11.34 -4.62
CA HIS A 118 -12.79 -12.08 -3.37
C HIS A 118 -11.53 -12.04 -2.50
N HIS A 119 -11.22 -10.83 -2.02
CA HIS A 119 -10.01 -10.55 -1.25
C HIS A 119 -9.92 -11.45 -0.01
N GLY A 120 -8.71 -11.94 0.28
CA GLY A 120 -8.44 -12.74 1.47
C GLY A 120 -9.03 -14.15 1.47
N ALA A 121 -9.64 -14.61 0.37
CA ALA A 121 -10.15 -15.98 0.26
C ALA A 121 -9.07 -17.05 0.49
N SER A 122 -7.81 -16.73 0.19
CA SER A 122 -6.65 -17.62 0.39
C SER A 122 -5.95 -17.44 1.75
N SER A 123 -6.33 -16.42 2.52
CA SER A 123 -5.80 -16.14 3.85
C SER A 123 -6.93 -16.28 4.87
N THR A 124 -7.28 -17.52 5.19
CA THR A 124 -8.23 -17.86 6.26
C THR A 124 -7.87 -17.17 7.57
N HIS A 125 -8.87 -16.56 8.22
CA HIS A 125 -8.88 -16.00 9.59
C HIS A 125 -7.52 -15.96 10.32
N MET A 126 -6.68 -14.98 9.98
CA MET A 126 -5.49 -14.70 10.79
C MET A 126 -5.89 -13.87 12.01
N GLU A 127 -5.59 -14.38 13.21
CA GLU A 127 -5.71 -13.60 14.45
C GLU A 127 -4.70 -12.44 14.51
N ILE A 128 -3.62 -12.55 13.74
CA ILE A 128 -2.52 -11.58 13.66
C ILE A 128 -2.71 -10.70 12.41
N PRO A 129 -2.58 -9.36 12.53
CA PRO A 129 -2.58 -8.48 11.38
C PRO A 129 -1.49 -8.84 10.37
N ASN A 130 -1.82 -8.84 9.08
CA ASN A 130 -0.84 -9.13 8.04
C ASN A 130 0.17 -7.98 7.93
N THR A 131 1.39 -8.21 8.42
CA THR A 131 2.52 -7.28 8.33
C THR A 131 3.42 -7.52 7.13
N LYS A 132 3.19 -8.61 6.38
CA LYS A 132 4.04 -9.05 5.27
C LYS A 132 4.19 -7.98 4.20
N TRP A 133 3.11 -7.24 3.89
CA TRP A 133 3.13 -6.14 2.93
C TRP A 133 4.17 -5.07 3.28
N LEU A 134 4.36 -4.75 4.57
CA LEU A 134 5.32 -3.73 4.99
C LEU A 134 6.76 -4.23 4.83
N ILE A 135 6.97 -5.51 5.14
CA ILE A 135 8.28 -6.16 5.11
C ILE A 135 8.75 -6.34 3.66
N THR A 136 7.88 -6.83 2.78
CA THR A 136 8.21 -6.98 1.35
C THR A 136 8.39 -5.61 0.69
N LEU A 137 7.64 -4.58 1.12
CA LEU A 137 7.87 -3.22 0.65
C LEU A 137 9.22 -2.65 1.11
N PHE A 138 9.66 -2.96 2.35
CA PHE A 138 11.02 -2.61 2.81
C PHE A 138 12.11 -3.31 1.98
N GLN A 139 11.92 -4.60 1.66
CA GLN A 139 12.83 -5.35 0.80
C GLN A 139 12.89 -4.74 -0.60
N PHE A 140 11.75 -4.34 -1.16
CA PHE A 140 11.65 -3.64 -2.44
C PHE A 140 12.43 -2.32 -2.43
N ILE A 141 12.16 -1.44 -1.45
CA ILE A 141 12.86 -0.14 -1.35
C ILE A 141 14.37 -0.36 -1.18
N ARG A 142 14.77 -1.28 -0.30
CA ARG A 142 16.17 -1.55 -0.06
C ARG A 142 16.90 -2.06 -1.30
N SER A 143 16.27 -2.95 -2.07
CA SER A 143 16.86 -3.55 -3.27
C SER A 143 16.89 -2.59 -4.47
N LYS A 144 15.82 -1.81 -4.69
CA LYS A 144 15.67 -0.96 -5.90
C LYS A 144 16.04 0.51 -5.69
N ARG A 145 16.03 1.01 -4.45
CA ARG A 145 16.30 2.41 -4.09
C ARG A 145 17.49 2.60 -3.15
N GLY A 146 18.02 1.51 -2.59
CA GLY A 146 19.19 1.51 -1.73
C GLY A 146 18.89 1.79 -0.25
N ASN A 147 19.94 1.70 0.58
CA ASN A 147 19.80 1.73 2.04
C ASN A 147 19.33 3.08 2.58
N THR A 148 19.70 4.20 1.96
CA THR A 148 19.33 5.54 2.45
C THR A 148 17.81 5.74 2.39
N GLU A 149 17.19 5.53 1.23
CA GLU A 149 15.74 5.64 1.08
C GLU A 149 15.00 4.63 1.97
N TYR A 150 15.52 3.41 2.09
CA TYR A 150 14.99 2.40 3.00
C TYR A 150 14.99 2.88 4.46
N LEU A 151 16.09 3.44 4.96
CA LEU A 151 16.19 3.91 6.34
C LEU A 151 15.24 5.09 6.61
N ILE A 152 15.12 6.03 5.66
CA ILE A 152 14.18 7.15 5.76
C ILE A 152 12.73 6.63 5.77
N PHE A 153 12.39 5.75 4.83
CA PHE A 153 11.05 5.19 4.75
C PHE A 153 10.68 4.41 6.02
N ARG A 154 11.60 3.61 6.54
CA ARG A 154 11.43 2.85 7.77
C ARG A 154 11.32 3.77 8.99
N SER A 155 12.06 4.87 9.06
CA SER A 155 11.94 5.82 10.18
C SER A 155 10.55 6.45 10.22
N PHE A 156 9.96 6.80 9.06
CA PHE A 156 8.57 7.26 8.99
C PHE A 156 7.58 6.19 9.42
N ALA A 157 7.78 4.93 9.03
CA ALA A 157 6.95 3.81 9.46
C ALA A 157 6.96 3.65 10.99
N VAL A 158 8.15 3.66 11.59
CA VAL A 158 8.34 3.56 13.05
C VAL A 158 7.74 4.76 13.76
N ALA A 159 8.09 5.99 13.37
CA ALA A 159 7.58 7.21 14.00
C ALA A 159 6.06 7.30 13.90
N GLY A 160 5.48 7.03 12.73
CA GLY A 160 4.04 7.01 12.54
C GLY A 160 3.34 5.93 13.36
N ALA A 161 3.96 4.77 13.57
CA ALA A 161 3.43 3.74 14.46
C ALA A 161 3.47 4.18 15.94
N VAL A 162 4.58 4.77 16.40
CA VAL A 162 4.73 5.27 17.78
C VAL A 162 3.68 6.35 18.08
N ILE A 163 3.56 7.36 17.23
CA ILE A 163 2.59 8.45 17.41
C ILE A 163 1.18 7.89 17.53
N ARG A 164 0.79 6.97 16.64
CA ARG A 164 -0.55 6.36 16.65
C ARG A 164 -0.77 5.45 17.85
N LEU A 165 0.25 4.73 18.33
CA LEU A 165 0.16 3.94 19.56
C LEU A 165 -0.12 4.86 20.75
N CYS A 166 0.60 5.98 20.88
CA CYS A 166 0.34 6.96 21.93
C CYS A 166 -1.08 7.51 21.83
N VAL A 167 -1.52 7.94 20.65
CA VAL A 167 -2.88 8.47 20.43
C VAL A 167 -3.95 7.44 20.78
N TYR A 168 -3.86 6.20 20.28
CA TYR A 168 -4.86 5.17 20.55
C TYR A 168 -4.87 4.74 22.01
N PHE A 169 -3.70 4.68 22.65
CA PHE A 169 -3.60 4.39 24.07
C PHE A 169 -4.20 5.50 24.93
N SER A 170 -3.89 6.78 24.65
CA SER A 170 -4.50 7.92 25.33
C SER A 170 -6.01 7.94 25.14
N LEU A 171 -6.51 7.77 23.91
CA LEU A 171 -7.95 7.69 23.64
C LEU A 171 -8.61 6.56 24.41
N TYR A 172 -7.97 5.40 24.53
CA TYR A 172 -8.48 4.30 25.35
C TYR A 172 -8.57 4.68 26.84
N ILE A 173 -7.53 5.31 27.41
CA ILE A 173 -7.54 5.73 28.82
C ILE A 173 -8.65 6.73 29.09
N PHE A 174 -8.87 7.70 28.19
CA PHE A 174 -9.86 8.76 28.41
C PHE A 174 -11.31 8.33 28.12
N THR A 175 -11.52 7.38 27.19
CA THR A 175 -12.87 6.99 26.76
C THR A 175 -13.30 5.62 27.25
N PHE A 176 -12.36 4.77 27.69
CA PHE A 176 -12.55 3.34 27.97
C PHE A 176 -13.19 2.54 26.81
N ASP A 177 -13.21 3.09 25.59
CA ASP A 177 -13.76 2.43 24.42
C ASP A 177 -12.82 1.31 23.95
N LYS A 178 -13.33 0.07 23.99
CA LYS A 178 -12.63 -1.15 23.60
C LYS A 178 -12.12 -1.10 22.15
N LYS A 179 -12.71 -0.28 21.29
CA LYS A 179 -12.23 -0.03 19.91
C LYS A 179 -10.78 0.45 19.90
N TRP A 180 -10.42 1.39 20.78
CA TRP A 180 -9.06 1.93 20.84
C TRP A 180 -8.08 0.90 21.39
N ARG A 181 -8.48 0.10 22.40
CA ARG A 181 -7.70 -1.04 22.88
C ARG A 181 -7.39 -2.05 21.77
N LYS A 182 -8.39 -2.40 20.94
CA LYS A 182 -8.20 -3.29 19.79
C LYS A 182 -7.20 -2.70 18.79
N LYS A 183 -7.38 -1.44 18.39
CA LYS A 183 -6.45 -0.75 17.47
C LYS A 183 -5.02 -0.67 18.01
N THR A 184 -4.83 -0.40 19.30
CA THR A 184 -3.50 -0.39 19.92
C THR A 184 -2.85 -1.77 19.83
N ARG A 185 -3.58 -2.85 20.12
CA ARG A 185 -3.07 -4.23 19.99
C ARG A 185 -2.67 -4.57 18.57
N GLU A 186 -3.52 -4.27 17.58
CA GLU A 186 -3.21 -4.53 16.17
C GLU A 186 -1.97 -3.73 15.70
N LEU A 187 -1.87 -2.46 16.11
CA LEU A 187 -0.76 -1.59 15.71
C LEU A 187 0.58 -2.01 16.32
N GLN A 188 0.59 -2.73 17.46
CA GLN A 188 1.83 -3.27 18.05
C GLN A 188 2.53 -4.27 17.10
N PHE A 189 1.78 -5.05 16.32
CA PHE A 189 2.36 -5.95 15.31
C PHE A 189 3.05 -5.17 14.20
N TYR A 190 2.39 -4.13 13.66
CA TYR A 190 2.98 -3.24 12.66
C TYR A 190 4.19 -2.47 13.20
N PHE A 191 4.16 -2.03 14.46
CA PHE A 191 5.30 -1.37 15.11
C PHE A 191 6.49 -2.33 15.20
N LYS A 192 6.29 -3.56 15.69
CA LYS A 192 7.35 -4.59 15.76
C LYS A 192 7.91 -4.91 14.36
N ALA A 193 7.04 -5.04 13.36
CA ALA A 193 7.46 -5.27 11.98
C ALA A 193 8.27 -4.10 11.41
N ALA A 194 7.82 -2.86 11.63
CA ALA A 194 8.54 -1.66 11.23
C ALA A 194 9.91 -1.54 11.91
N LEU A 195 9.96 -1.87 13.21
CA LEU A 195 11.15 -1.77 14.03
C LEU A 195 12.18 -2.85 13.72
N THR A 196 11.77 -4.08 13.41
CA THR A 196 12.69 -5.20 13.19
C THR A 196 12.95 -5.50 11.71
N GLY A 197 12.04 -5.09 10.82
CA GLY A 197 12.02 -5.51 9.42
C GLY A 197 11.66 -6.99 9.24
N LYS A 198 11.04 -7.63 10.25
CA LYS A 198 10.68 -9.06 10.25
C LYS A 198 9.23 -9.24 10.69
N GLU A 199 8.63 -10.38 10.35
CA GLU A 199 7.28 -10.71 10.83
C GLU A 199 7.31 -10.92 12.35
N PRO A 200 6.37 -10.31 13.10
CA PRO A 200 6.27 -10.51 14.54
C PRO A 200 5.74 -11.93 14.83
N SER A 201 6.48 -12.68 15.65
CA SER A 201 6.04 -13.94 16.28
C SER A 201 5.02 -13.70 17.38
#